data_AF-A0A952I8E9-F1
#
_entry.id   AF-A0A952I8E9-F1
#
_cell.length_a   1.000
_cell.length_b   1.000
_cell.length_c   1.000
_cell.angle_alpha   90.00
_cell.angle_beta   90.00
_cell.angle_gamma   90.00
#
_symmetry.space_group_name_H-M   'P 1'
#
loop_
_entity.id
_entity.type
_entity.pdbx_description
1 polymer ?
#
loop_
_entity_poly.entity_id
_entity_poly.type
_entity_poly.pdbx_seq_one_letter_code
_entity_poly.pdbx_strand_id
1 'polypeptide(L)'
;MKPLVLISVLFCPLFQVSCNDSSNPEKALNPSLVLWYDKPAVKWTEALPVGNGRLGAMVYGGTEKEIVQFNEETLWTGQPHNYANSGAFQALSEIRQLLWEGKQVEAQTLGNKEFMSLPLGQFNYQPFGNLLLDFPGHKKTTNYKRKLDLENGITSINYEIGELKFKREVFASAPDQAVVTYMEAS
;
A
#
# COMPACT_ATOMS: atom_id res chain seq x y z
N MET A 1 0.22 -74.20 -40.97
CA MET A 1 1.10 -73.27 -40.22
C MET A 1 1.55 -72.13 -41.14
N LYS A 2 0.94 -70.96 -41.00
CA LYS A 2 1.45 -69.58 -41.22
C LYS A 2 0.29 -68.61 -40.90
N PRO A 3 0.53 -67.45 -40.27
CA PRO A 3 -0.40 -66.88 -39.31
C PRO A 3 -1.34 -65.82 -39.89
N LEU A 4 -2.48 -65.70 -39.21
CA LEU A 4 -3.56 -64.74 -39.38
C LEU A 4 -3.07 -63.35 -38.95
N VAL A 5 -3.19 -62.35 -39.83
CA VAL A 5 -2.88 -60.94 -39.52
C VAL A 5 -4.12 -60.30 -38.89
N LEU A 6 -4.03 -59.99 -37.59
CA LEU A 6 -5.08 -59.28 -36.84
C LEU A 6 -4.89 -57.77 -37.03
N ILE A 7 -5.87 -57.10 -37.65
CA ILE A 7 -5.92 -55.63 -37.69
C ILE A 7 -6.44 -55.15 -36.33
N SER A 8 -5.55 -54.56 -35.53
CA SER A 8 -5.91 -53.88 -34.30
C SER A 8 -6.25 -52.44 -34.63
N VAL A 9 -7.55 -52.10 -34.60
CA VAL A 9 -7.99 -50.70 -34.61
C VAL A 9 -7.83 -50.18 -33.19
N LEU A 10 -6.72 -49.46 -32.93
CA LEU A 10 -6.56 -48.71 -31.70
C LEU A 10 -7.54 -47.53 -31.69
N PHE A 11 -8.60 -47.66 -30.92
CA PHE A 11 -9.47 -46.55 -30.57
C PHE A 11 -8.72 -45.68 -29.55
N CYS A 12 -8.21 -44.53 -29.99
CA CYS A 12 -7.58 -43.54 -29.13
C CYS A 12 -8.70 -42.70 -28.48
N PRO A 13 -9.01 -42.85 -27.18
CA PRO A 13 -9.95 -41.94 -26.54
C PRO A 13 -9.32 -40.54 -26.50
N LEU A 14 -9.91 -39.64 -27.29
CA LEU A 14 -9.74 -38.20 -27.17
C LEU A 14 -10.07 -37.81 -25.72
N PHE A 15 -9.04 -37.59 -24.91
CA PHE A 15 -9.17 -36.86 -23.66
C PHE A 15 -9.65 -35.46 -24.03
N GLN A 16 -10.94 -35.21 -23.85
CA GLN A 16 -11.45 -33.86 -23.75
C GLN A 16 -10.81 -33.26 -22.50
N VAL A 17 -9.74 -32.48 -22.71
CA VAL A 17 -9.31 -31.49 -21.73
C VAL A 17 -10.41 -30.44 -21.71
N SER A 18 -11.43 -30.71 -20.89
CA SER A 18 -12.36 -29.68 -20.46
C SER A 18 -11.51 -28.63 -19.77
N CYS A 19 -11.55 -27.39 -20.26
CA CYS A 19 -11.09 -26.24 -19.51
C CYS A 19 -11.90 -26.24 -18.21
N ASN A 20 -11.32 -26.79 -17.14
CA ASN A 20 -11.79 -26.51 -15.81
C ASN A 20 -11.62 -25.01 -15.64
N ASP A 21 -12.72 -24.30 -15.76
CA ASP A 21 -12.86 -22.94 -15.30
C ASP A 21 -12.57 -22.99 -13.80
N SER A 22 -11.31 -22.78 -13.43
CA SER A 22 -10.90 -22.61 -12.05
C SER A 22 -11.35 -21.22 -11.62
N SER A 23 -12.64 -20.93 -11.73
CA SER A 23 -13.28 -19.89 -10.94
C SER A 23 -13.23 -20.40 -9.51
N ASN A 24 -12.09 -20.18 -8.85
CA ASN A 24 -11.99 -20.34 -7.42
C ASN A 24 -13.16 -19.53 -6.84
N PRO A 25 -14.13 -20.14 -6.15
CA PRO A 25 -15.31 -19.42 -5.71
C PRO A 25 -14.83 -18.25 -4.88
N GLU A 26 -15.17 -17.03 -5.31
CA GLU A 26 -14.76 -15.80 -4.65
C GLU A 26 -15.15 -15.96 -3.18
N LYS A 27 -14.15 -16.07 -2.30
CA LYS A 27 -14.39 -16.31 -0.88
C LYS A 27 -15.30 -15.19 -0.39
N ALA A 28 -16.45 -15.54 0.18
CA ALA A 28 -17.39 -14.55 0.67
C ALA A 28 -16.67 -13.62 1.66
N LEU A 29 -16.65 -12.32 1.33
CA LEU A 29 -15.94 -11.32 2.12
C LEU A 29 -16.51 -11.29 3.53
N ASN A 30 -15.64 -11.35 4.53
CA ASN A 30 -16.03 -11.07 5.91
C ASN A 30 -16.32 -9.56 6.05
N PRO A 31 -17.57 -9.14 6.33
CA PRO A 31 -17.91 -7.72 6.40
C PRO A 31 -17.11 -6.94 7.45
N SER A 32 -16.63 -7.61 8.51
CA SER A 32 -15.80 -7.01 9.54
C SER A 32 -14.36 -6.72 9.10
N LEU A 33 -13.94 -7.27 7.95
CA LEU A 33 -12.59 -7.11 7.38
C LEU A 33 -12.61 -6.24 6.11
N VAL A 34 -13.66 -5.44 5.90
CA VAL A 34 -13.78 -4.59 4.73
C VAL A 34 -14.08 -3.15 5.13
N LEU A 35 -13.22 -2.23 4.69
CA LEU A 35 -13.53 -0.80 4.65
C LEU A 35 -14.16 -0.52 3.29
N TRP A 36 -15.29 0.17 3.23
CA TRP A 36 -15.95 0.47 1.94
C TRP A 36 -16.61 1.84 1.92
N TYR A 37 -16.71 2.40 0.72
CA TYR A 37 -17.24 3.74 0.46
C TYR A 37 -17.95 3.76 -0.90
N ASP A 38 -18.97 4.60 -1.01
CA ASP A 38 -19.81 4.81 -2.20
C ASP A 38 -19.39 6.04 -3.01
N LYS A 39 -18.24 6.64 -2.67
CA LYS A 39 -17.66 7.78 -3.39
C LYS A 39 -16.13 7.78 -3.36
N PRO A 40 -15.48 8.38 -4.38
CA PRO A 40 -14.03 8.60 -4.36
C PRO A 40 -13.58 9.44 -3.15
N ALA A 41 -12.33 9.26 -2.75
CA ALA A 41 -11.68 10.13 -1.78
C ALA A 41 -11.45 11.54 -2.38
N VAL A 42 -11.73 12.57 -1.60
CA VAL A 42 -11.40 13.97 -1.93
C VAL A 42 -10.13 14.41 -1.21
N LYS A 43 -9.85 13.83 -0.03
CA LYS A 43 -8.68 14.14 0.80
C LYS A 43 -7.82 12.89 0.99
N TRP A 44 -6.53 13.10 1.25
CA TRP A 44 -5.59 12.01 1.51
C TRP A 44 -6.02 11.09 2.65
N THR A 45 -6.61 11.65 3.71
CA THR A 45 -7.12 10.89 4.88
C THR A 45 -8.33 10.00 4.58
N GLU A 46 -8.93 10.12 3.40
CA GLU A 46 -10.05 9.28 2.95
C GLU A 46 -9.59 8.20 1.97
N ALA A 47 -8.35 8.29 1.46
CA ALA A 47 -7.76 7.32 0.55
C ALA A 47 -7.43 6.01 1.28
N LEU A 48 -7.35 4.91 0.53
CA LEU A 48 -7.15 3.57 1.10
C LEU A 48 -5.68 3.17 1.02
N PRO A 49 -5.04 2.78 2.14
CA PRO A 49 -3.66 2.34 2.15
C PRO A 49 -3.50 0.91 1.65
N VAL A 50 -2.48 0.67 0.85
CA VAL A 50 -1.90 -0.66 0.58
C VAL A 50 -0.39 -0.57 0.76
N GLY A 51 0.26 -1.67 1.18
CA GLY A 51 1.70 -1.67 1.37
C GLY A 51 2.29 -3.05 1.58
N ASN A 52 3.57 -3.20 1.23
CA ASN A 52 4.32 -4.46 1.33
C ASN A 52 5.45 -4.41 2.38
N GLY A 53 5.41 -3.44 3.29
CA GLY A 53 6.47 -3.15 4.25
C GLY A 53 7.44 -2.08 3.77
N ARG A 54 7.85 -2.12 2.50
CA ARG A 54 8.81 -1.16 1.91
C ARG A 54 8.12 -0.09 1.04
N LEU A 55 7.29 -0.55 0.10
CA LEU A 55 6.46 0.29 -0.75
C LEU A 55 5.07 0.43 -0.13
N GLY A 56 4.55 1.66 -0.17
CA GLY A 56 3.19 1.98 0.24
C GLY A 56 2.49 2.82 -0.80
N ALA A 57 1.16 2.72 -0.85
CA ALA A 57 0.35 3.58 -1.70
C ALA A 57 -0.99 3.94 -1.04
N MET A 58 -1.46 5.15 -1.30
CA MET A 58 -2.76 5.67 -0.89
C MET A 58 -3.63 5.86 -2.14
N VAL A 59 -4.71 5.09 -2.22
CA VAL A 59 -5.57 4.99 -3.41
C VAL A 59 -6.82 5.82 -3.24
N TYR A 60 -7.02 6.80 -4.13
CA TYR A 60 -8.13 7.76 -4.01
C TYR A 60 -9.45 7.21 -4.56
N GLY A 61 -9.40 6.44 -5.65
CA GLY A 61 -10.55 5.81 -6.28
C GLY A 61 -11.28 6.69 -7.29
N GLY A 62 -10.65 7.72 -7.86
CA GLY A 62 -11.32 8.63 -8.80
C GLY A 62 -11.63 7.97 -10.16
N THR A 63 -12.84 8.16 -10.70
CA THR A 63 -13.28 7.46 -11.92
C THR A 63 -12.66 8.04 -13.20
N GLU A 64 -12.71 9.37 -13.36
CA GLU A 64 -12.07 10.09 -14.48
C GLU A 64 -10.59 10.35 -14.23
N LYS A 65 -10.25 10.76 -13.01
CA LYS A 65 -8.86 11.02 -12.61
C LYS A 65 -8.56 10.26 -11.33
N GLU A 66 -7.72 9.25 -11.44
CA GLU A 66 -7.23 8.49 -10.30
C GLU A 66 -5.92 9.10 -9.79
N ILE A 67 -5.75 9.04 -8.47
CA ILE A 67 -4.51 9.37 -7.79
C ILE A 67 -4.13 8.16 -6.96
N VAL A 68 -3.00 7.55 -7.32
CA VAL A 68 -2.31 6.60 -6.46
C VAL A 68 -1.06 7.31 -5.96
N GLN A 69 -1.17 7.92 -4.78
CA GLN A 69 0.00 8.47 -4.09
C GLN A 69 0.84 7.28 -3.63
N PHE A 70 2.16 7.32 -3.81
CA PHE A 70 3.03 6.22 -3.42
C PHE A 70 4.25 6.71 -2.66
N ASN A 71 4.85 5.77 -1.95
CA ASN A 71 5.92 5.97 -1.00
C ASN A 71 6.90 4.79 -1.00
N GLU A 72 8.13 5.07 -0.62
CA GLU A 72 9.20 4.10 -0.40
C GLU A 72 9.85 4.43 0.95
N GLU A 73 9.97 3.43 1.84
CA GLU A 73 10.30 3.65 3.26
C GLU A 73 11.64 4.35 3.53
N THR A 74 12.58 4.30 2.58
CA THR A 74 13.94 4.84 2.70
C THR A 74 14.11 6.23 2.10
N LEU A 75 13.03 6.85 1.56
CA LEU A 75 13.08 8.21 1.06
C LEU A 75 13.00 9.25 2.21
N TRP A 76 14.17 9.67 2.68
CA TRP A 76 14.34 10.68 3.73
C TRP A 76 15.21 11.84 3.24
N THR A 77 15.08 13.00 3.87
CA THR A 77 16.02 14.11 3.65
C THR A 77 17.37 13.85 4.31
N GLY A 78 18.36 14.68 3.98
CA GLY A 78 19.65 14.67 4.65
C GLY A 78 20.57 13.54 4.21
N GLN A 79 21.44 13.14 5.13
CA GLN A 79 22.52 12.18 4.90
C GLN A 79 22.90 11.52 6.22
N PRO A 80 23.69 10.43 6.23
CA PRO A 80 24.20 9.87 7.48
C PRO A 80 24.84 10.95 8.36
N HIS A 81 24.41 11.03 9.62
CA HIS A 81 24.85 12.08 10.55
C HIS A 81 24.96 11.53 11.98
N ASN A 82 25.95 12.00 12.73
CA ASN A 82 26.07 11.69 14.16
C ASN A 82 25.40 12.79 15.00
N TYR A 83 24.28 12.44 15.63
CA TYR A 83 23.50 13.37 16.43
C TYR A 83 24.10 13.65 17.83
N ALA A 84 25.16 12.95 18.23
CA ALA A 84 25.80 13.19 19.51
C ALA A 84 26.38 14.61 19.58
N ASN A 85 25.93 15.38 20.56
CA ASN A 85 26.51 16.69 20.86
C ASN A 85 27.81 16.50 21.66
N SER A 86 28.94 16.81 21.02
CA SER A 86 30.26 16.70 21.63
C SER A 86 30.37 17.65 22.82
N GLY A 87 30.62 17.09 24.02
CA GLY A 87 30.73 17.87 25.26
C GLY A 87 29.45 17.92 26.09
N ALA A 88 28.30 17.45 25.57
CA ALA A 88 27.03 17.44 26.31
C ALA A 88 27.15 16.78 27.70
N PHE A 89 27.92 15.69 27.81
CA PHE A 89 28.13 14.99 29.09
C PHE A 89 28.64 15.88 30.23
N GLN A 90 29.30 17.01 29.92
CA GLN A 90 29.81 17.96 30.92
C GLN A 90 28.66 18.65 31.69
N ALA A 91 27.52 18.89 31.04
CA ALA A 91 26.35 19.50 31.69
C ALA A 91 25.56 18.49 32.55
N LEU A 92 25.81 17.18 32.43
CA LEU A 92 24.98 16.14 33.04
C LEU A 92 24.96 16.21 34.57
N SER A 93 26.10 16.50 35.21
CA SER A 93 26.18 16.58 36.68
C SER A 93 25.37 17.75 37.22
N GLU A 94 25.45 18.91 36.56
CA GLU A 94 24.75 20.13 36.97
C GLU A 94 23.25 20.00 36.75
N ILE A 95 22.82 19.42 35.62
CA ILE A 95 21.41 19.12 35.36
C ILE A 95 20.83 18.24 36.48
N ARG A 96 21.55 17.18 36.87
CA ARG A 96 21.11 16.29 37.96
C ARG A 96 21.02 17.04 39.29
N GLN A 97 21.99 17.90 39.59
CA GLN A 97 21.97 18.73 40.79
C GLN A 97 20.74 19.64 40.83
N LEU A 98 20.45 20.37 39.76
CA LEU A 98 19.28 21.23 39.67
C LEU A 98 17.98 20.44 39.89
N LEU A 99 17.89 19.23 39.35
CA LEU A 99 16.74 18.35 39.58
C LEU A 99 16.60 17.91 41.04
N TRP A 100 17.70 17.55 41.73
CA TRP A 100 17.67 17.21 43.16
C TRP A 100 17.31 18.39 44.05
N GLU A 101 17.65 19.60 43.65
CA GLU A 101 17.28 20.85 44.34
C GLU A 101 15.84 21.31 44.02
N GLY A 102 15.11 20.61 43.15
CA GLY A 102 13.74 20.98 42.74
C GLY A 102 13.67 22.10 41.70
N LYS A 103 14.80 22.50 41.09
CA LYS A 103 14.94 23.58 40.11
C LYS A 103 14.71 23.10 38.68
N GLN A 104 13.47 22.71 38.38
CA GLN A 104 13.12 22.04 37.12
C GLN A 104 13.27 22.93 35.89
N VAL A 105 12.92 24.22 36.00
CA VAL A 105 12.99 25.17 34.87
C VAL A 105 14.44 25.45 34.48
N GLU A 106 15.31 25.59 35.47
CA GLU A 106 16.74 25.79 35.29
C GLU A 106 17.39 24.53 34.69
N ALA A 107 17.03 23.35 35.21
CA ALA A 107 17.51 22.07 34.67
C ALA A 107 17.10 21.89 33.20
N GLN A 108 15.84 22.18 32.85
CA GLN A 108 15.35 22.14 31.48
C GLN A 108 16.08 23.15 30.59
N THR A 109 16.30 24.37 31.08
CA THR A 109 16.99 25.42 30.34
C THR A 109 18.42 25.02 30.00
N LEU A 110 19.16 24.50 31.00
CA LEU A 110 20.52 23.99 30.81
C LEU A 110 20.54 22.77 29.87
N GLY A 111 19.61 21.83 30.06
CA GLY A 111 19.47 20.65 29.22
C GLY A 111 19.23 21.02 27.75
N ASN A 112 18.27 21.91 27.49
CA ASN A 112 17.94 22.38 26.13
C ASN A 112 19.13 23.06 25.45
N LYS A 113 19.95 23.78 26.23
CA LYS A 113 21.08 24.54 25.71
C LYS A 113 22.30 23.66 25.42
N GLU A 114 22.67 22.78 26.34
CA GLU A 114 23.98 22.11 26.32
C GLU A 114 23.88 20.59 26.13
N PHE A 115 22.74 19.97 26.46
CA PHE A 115 22.62 18.51 26.55
C PHE A 115 21.90 17.87 25.35
N MET A 116 21.18 18.66 24.57
CA MET A 116 20.45 18.15 23.41
C MET A 116 21.38 17.74 22.26
N SER A 117 20.86 16.92 21.35
CA SER A 117 21.56 16.47 20.15
C SER A 117 21.86 17.63 19.18
N LEU A 118 22.89 17.44 18.35
CA LEU A 118 23.22 18.37 17.27
C LEU A 118 23.26 17.60 15.93
N PRO A 119 22.30 17.82 15.02
CA PRO A 119 21.12 18.68 15.16
C PRO A 119 20.07 18.09 16.13
N LEU A 120 19.09 18.91 16.49
CA LEU A 120 18.09 18.57 17.53
C LEU A 120 17.12 17.45 17.16
N GLY A 121 16.98 17.11 15.88
CA GLY A 121 16.01 16.13 15.42
C GLY A 121 16.53 15.34 14.23
N GLN A 122 15.93 14.17 14.02
CA GLN A 122 16.18 13.33 12.86
C GLN A 122 15.75 14.04 11.57
N PHE A 123 16.30 13.61 10.44
CA PHE A 123 15.83 14.05 9.13
C PHE A 123 14.38 13.61 8.88
N ASN A 124 13.73 14.24 7.90
CA ASN A 124 12.29 14.09 7.67
C ASN A 124 12.03 13.06 6.56
N TYR A 125 11.09 12.16 6.80
CA TYR A 125 10.52 11.29 5.76
C TYR A 125 9.83 12.12 4.68
N GLN A 126 9.92 11.70 3.42
CA GLN A 126 9.35 12.45 2.29
C GLN A 126 8.26 11.66 1.56
N PRO A 127 7.21 12.34 1.06
CA PRO A 127 6.32 11.73 0.07
C PRO A 127 7.11 11.48 -1.22
N PHE A 128 6.98 10.29 -1.80
CA PHE A 128 7.71 9.98 -3.04
C PHE A 128 7.05 10.68 -4.23
N GLY A 129 5.76 10.45 -4.44
CA GLY A 129 5.04 11.09 -5.53
C GLY A 129 3.65 10.52 -5.76
N ASN A 130 3.04 10.93 -6.87
CA ASN A 130 1.72 10.48 -7.30
C ASN A 130 1.81 9.85 -8.68
N LEU A 131 1.21 8.68 -8.84
CA LEU A 131 0.80 8.16 -10.14
C LEU A 131 -0.59 8.71 -10.46
N LEU A 132 -0.69 9.42 -11.58
CA LEU A 132 -1.95 9.98 -12.08
C LEU A 132 -2.41 9.15 -13.27
N LEU A 133 -3.62 8.62 -13.20
CA LEU A 133 -4.25 7.90 -14.32
C LEU A 133 -5.47 8.70 -14.77
N ASP A 134 -5.48 9.08 -16.05
CA ASP A 134 -6.57 9.86 -16.66
C ASP A 134 -7.39 8.94 -17.59
N PHE A 135 -8.70 8.93 -17.37
CA PHE A 135 -9.69 8.14 -18.11
C PHE A 135 -10.75 9.08 -18.68
N PRO A 136 -10.47 9.75 -19.81
CA PRO A 136 -11.40 10.69 -20.42
C PRO A 136 -12.77 10.04 -20.70
N GLY A 137 -13.85 10.72 -20.30
CA GLY A 137 -15.22 10.22 -20.47
C GLY A 137 -15.80 9.50 -19.24
N HIS A 138 -14.99 9.25 -18.20
CA HIS A 138 -15.42 8.52 -17.00
C HIS A 138 -16.01 9.43 -15.89
N LYS A 139 -16.63 10.54 -16.29
CA LYS A 139 -17.14 11.56 -15.35
C LYS A 139 -18.53 11.25 -14.80
N LYS A 140 -19.40 10.67 -15.63
CA LYS A 140 -20.77 10.27 -15.26
C LYS A 140 -20.79 8.77 -15.08
N THR A 141 -20.74 8.32 -13.83
CA THR A 141 -20.72 6.90 -13.48
C THR A 141 -21.90 6.54 -12.59
N THR A 142 -22.26 5.27 -12.60
CA THR A 142 -23.27 4.67 -11.73
C THR A 142 -22.67 3.51 -10.95
N ASN A 143 -23.38 3.07 -9.90
CA ASN A 143 -23.01 1.90 -9.10
C ASN A 143 -21.56 1.93 -8.58
N TYR A 144 -21.07 3.12 -8.25
CA TYR A 144 -19.71 3.30 -7.75
C TYR A 144 -19.55 2.66 -6.37
N LYS A 145 -18.47 1.90 -6.20
CA LYS A 145 -18.04 1.40 -4.90
C LYS A 145 -16.53 1.24 -4.87
N ARG A 146 -15.89 1.71 -3.80
CA ARG A 146 -14.50 1.36 -3.48
C ARG A 146 -14.41 0.64 -2.15
N LYS A 147 -13.48 -0.30 -2.02
CA LYS A 147 -13.23 -1.07 -0.80
C LYS A 147 -11.75 -1.32 -0.59
N LEU A 148 -11.34 -1.47 0.67
CA LEU A 148 -10.09 -2.13 1.07
C LEU A 148 -10.47 -3.43 1.77
N ASP A 149 -10.05 -4.54 1.18
CA ASP A 149 -10.13 -5.88 1.76
C ASP A 149 -8.91 -6.10 2.66
N LEU A 150 -9.14 -6.20 3.97
CA LEU A 150 -8.09 -6.36 4.98
C LEU A 150 -7.58 -7.80 5.07
N GLU A 151 -8.32 -8.77 4.51
CA GLU A 151 -7.88 -10.17 4.48
C GLU A 151 -6.86 -10.39 3.35
N ASN A 152 -7.11 -9.78 2.19
CA ASN A 152 -6.24 -9.94 1.02
C ASN A 152 -5.27 -8.76 0.80
N GLY A 153 -5.48 -7.62 1.47
CA GLY A 153 -4.66 -6.42 1.29
C GLY A 153 -4.86 -5.73 -0.07
N ILE A 154 -6.07 -5.82 -0.63
CA ILE A 154 -6.41 -5.31 -1.97
C ILE A 154 -7.42 -4.17 -1.86
N THR A 155 -7.11 -3.04 -2.50
CA THR A 155 -8.10 -1.99 -2.74
C THR A 155 -8.78 -2.23 -4.09
N SER A 156 -10.10 -2.36 -4.11
CA SER A 156 -10.88 -2.50 -5.35
C SER A 156 -11.79 -1.28 -5.57
N ILE A 157 -11.91 -0.83 -6.81
CA ILE A 157 -12.83 0.21 -7.26
C ILE A 157 -13.68 -0.36 -8.38
N ASN A 158 -15.00 -0.23 -8.26
CA ASN A 158 -15.97 -0.68 -9.26
C ASN A 158 -16.90 0.47 -9.61
N TYR A 159 -17.23 0.63 -10.88
CA TYR A 159 -18.22 1.59 -11.35
C TYR A 159 -18.69 1.24 -12.76
N GLU A 160 -19.75 1.89 -13.21
CA GLU A 160 -20.35 1.64 -14.51
C GLU A 160 -20.46 2.91 -15.34
N ILE A 161 -20.33 2.76 -16.66
CA ILE A 161 -20.62 3.81 -17.65
C ILE A 161 -21.54 3.19 -18.71
N GLY A 162 -22.82 3.55 -18.65
CA GLY A 162 -23.84 2.86 -19.45
C GLY A 162 -23.97 1.41 -18.99
N GLU A 163 -23.74 0.47 -19.90
CA GLU A 163 -23.77 -0.98 -19.61
C GLU A 163 -22.38 -1.56 -19.30
N LEU A 164 -21.31 -0.79 -19.53
CA LEU A 164 -19.92 -1.24 -19.32
C LEU A 164 -19.56 -1.15 -17.85
N LYS A 165 -19.00 -2.24 -17.32
CA LYS A 165 -18.49 -2.33 -15.95
C LYS A 165 -16.98 -2.13 -15.97
N PHE A 166 -16.49 -1.31 -15.05
CA PHE A 166 -15.08 -1.07 -14.84
C PHE A 166 -14.69 -1.55 -13.45
N LYS A 167 -13.61 -2.31 -13.36
CA LYS A 167 -12.98 -2.68 -12.09
C LYS A 167 -11.50 -2.30 -12.12
N ARG A 168 -11.02 -1.79 -10.99
CA ARG A 168 -9.61 -1.57 -10.73
C ARG A 168 -9.23 -2.19 -9.40
N GLU A 169 -8.08 -2.84 -9.36
CA GLU A 169 -7.52 -3.40 -8.13
C GLU A 169 -6.10 -2.89 -7.93
N VAL A 170 -5.81 -2.45 -6.72
CA VAL A 170 -4.50 -1.93 -6.34
C VAL A 170 -4.02 -2.67 -5.11
N PHE A 171 -2.80 -3.18 -5.17
CA PHE A 171 -2.14 -3.85 -4.05
C PHE A 171 -0.63 -3.68 -4.13
N ALA A 172 0.06 -3.92 -3.03
CA ALA A 172 1.52 -3.94 -2.98
C ALA A 172 2.00 -5.37 -2.74
N SER A 173 2.65 -5.98 -3.73
CA SER A 173 3.18 -7.33 -3.65
C SER A 173 4.48 -7.35 -2.85
N ALA A 174 4.53 -8.10 -1.76
CA ALA A 174 5.76 -8.35 -1.02
C ALA A 174 6.71 -9.31 -1.77
N PRO A 175 6.24 -10.42 -2.38
CA PRO A 175 7.10 -11.29 -3.19
C PRO A 175 7.73 -10.57 -4.40
N ASP A 176 6.94 -9.75 -5.11
CA ASP A 176 7.38 -9.14 -6.37
C ASP A 176 7.94 -7.72 -6.20
N GLN A 177 7.91 -7.19 -4.97
CA GLN A 177 8.46 -5.87 -4.63
C GLN A 177 7.90 -4.72 -5.49
N ALA A 178 6.61 -4.75 -5.80
CA ALA A 178 5.94 -3.78 -6.66
C ALA A 178 4.55 -3.38 -6.13
N VAL A 179 4.15 -2.14 -6.41
CA VAL A 179 2.74 -1.72 -6.35
C VAL A 179 2.12 -1.98 -7.71
N VAL A 180 1.01 -2.72 -7.72
CA VAL A 180 0.34 -3.17 -8.95
C VAL A 180 -1.03 -2.53 -9.01
N THR A 181 -1.36 -1.96 -10.17
CA THR A 181 -2.70 -1.52 -10.53
C THR A 181 -3.19 -2.39 -11.67
N TYR A 182 -4.13 -3.29 -11.39
CA TYR A 182 -4.85 -4.09 -12.38
C TYR A 182 -6.15 -3.39 -12.77
N MET A 183 -6.51 -3.44 -14.05
CA MET A 183 -7.68 -2.75 -14.60
C MET A 183 -8.39 -3.63 -15.63
N GLU A 184 -9.71 -3.65 -15.56
CA GLU A 184 -10.55 -4.41 -16.48
C GLU A 184 -11.82 -3.64 -16.85
N ALA A 185 -12.34 -3.92 -18.05
CA ALA A 185 -13.62 -3.46 -18.54
C ALA A 185 -14.36 -4.64 -19.20
N SER A 186 -15.69 -4.71 -19.03
CA SER A 186 -16.56 -5.73 -19.63
C SER A 186 -16.92 -5.44 -21.08
#